data_AF-A0A1Q6XLG4-F1
#
_entry.id   AF-A0A1Q6XLG4-F1
#
_cell.length_a   1.000
_cell.length_b   1.000
_cell.length_c   1.000
_cell.angle_alpha   90.00
_cell.angle_beta   90.00
_cell.angle_gamma   90.00
#
_symmetry.space_group_name_H-M   'P 1'
#
loop_
_entity.id
_entity.type
_entity.pdbx_description
1 polymer ?
#
loop_
_entity_poly.entity_id
_entity_poly.type
_entity_poly.pdbx_seq_one_letter_code
_entity_poly.pdbx_strand_id
1 'polypeptide(L)' 'MGDGQGVHRGAGLQHLTEAVALLEQKATPGEVAGYKKFVMQVAERVAEAHKEHGADVSDAERAAIEKLSAALNPTPA' A
#
# COMPACT_ATOMS: atom_id res chain seq x y z
N MET A 1 1.22 0.59 -29.21
CA MET A 1 1.06 1.56 -28.12
C MET A 1 -0.27 1.27 -27.46
N GLY A 2 -0.26 0.85 -26.19
CA GLY A 2 -1.45 0.39 -25.47
C GLY A 2 -1.06 -0.33 -24.18
N ASP A 3 -0.93 0.48 -23.12
CA ASP A 3 -1.26 0.15 -21.73
C ASP A 3 -0.44 -0.92 -20.97
N GLY A 4 0.86 -0.66 -20.80
CA GLY A 4 1.68 -1.30 -19.76
C GLY A 4 1.28 -0.92 -18.32
N GLN A 5 0.27 -0.07 -18.11
CA GLN A 5 -0.11 0.47 -16.79
C GLN A 5 -0.98 -0.48 -15.93
N GLY A 6 -1.44 -1.62 -16.48
CA GLY A 6 -2.28 -2.59 -15.77
C GLY A 6 -1.52 -3.63 -14.92
N VAL A 7 -0.29 -4.00 -15.33
CA VAL A 7 0.46 -5.11 -14.72
C VAL A 7 1.22 -4.67 -13.46
N HIS A 8 1.66 -3.40 -13.39
CA HIS A 8 2.51 -2.92 -12.29
C HIS A 8 1.75 -2.71 -10.96
N ARG A 9 0.48 -2.31 -11.01
CA ARG A 9 -0.30 -2.01 -9.79
C ARG A 9 -0.68 -3.27 -9.00
N GLY A 10 -0.93 -4.39 -9.69
CA GLY A 10 -1.23 -5.68 -9.06
C GLY A 10 -0.01 -6.34 -8.41
N ALA A 11 1.13 -6.32 -9.11
CA ALA A 11 2.38 -6.91 -8.61
C ALA A 11 2.90 -6.20 -7.34
N GLY A 12 2.76 -4.87 -7.25
CA GLY A 12 3.15 -4.12 -6.07
C GLY A 12 2.37 -4.53 -4.80
N LEU A 13 1.04 -4.62 -4.89
CA LEU A 13 0.21 -5.07 -3.77
C LEU A 13 0.51 -6.52 -3.39
N GLN A 14 0.68 -7.39 -4.38
CA GLN A 14 1.03 -8.80 -4.15
C GLN A 14 2.34 -8.94 -3.35
N HIS A 15 3.40 -8.25 -3.75
CA HIS A 15 4.68 -8.30 -3.02
C HIS A 15 4.56 -7.78 -1.59
N LEU A 16 3.74 -6.75 -1.34
CA LEU A 16 3.52 -6.22 0.02
C LEU A 16 2.79 -7.24 0.90
N THR A 17 1.78 -7.92 0.36
CA THR A 17 1.07 -8.98 1.09
C THR A 17 1.98 -10.19 1.34
N GLU A 18 2.82 -10.58 0.37
CA GLU A 18 3.81 -11.66 0.55
C GLU A 18 4.87 -11.29 1.59
N ALA A 19 5.34 -10.04 1.61
CA ALA A 19 6.28 -9.56 2.62
C ALA A 19 5.66 -9.59 4.03
N VAL A 20 4.40 -9.17 4.18
CA VAL A 20 3.66 -9.30 5.44
C VAL A 20 3.56 -10.76 5.87
N ALA A 21 3.15 -11.66 4.97
CA ALA A 21 3.03 -13.09 5.26
C ALA A 21 4.37 -13.71 5.69
N LEU A 22 5.49 -13.26 5.11
CA LEU A 22 6.82 -13.69 5.50
C LEU A 22 7.24 -13.15 6.88
N LEU A 23 6.90 -11.90 7.19
CA LEU A 23 7.19 -11.28 8.48
C LEU A 23 6.34 -11.90 9.59
N GLU A 24 5.08 -12.22 9.34
CA GLU A 24 4.21 -12.92 10.31
C GLU A 24 4.76 -14.30 10.72
N GLN A 25 5.61 -14.92 9.89
CA GLN A 25 6.28 -16.18 10.19
C GLN A 25 7.61 -16.03 10.94
N LYS A 26 8.25 -14.85 10.89
CA LYS A 26 9.67 -14.68 11.26
C LYS A 26 9.96 -13.54 12.22
N ALA A 27 9.06 -12.56 12.30
CA ALA A 27 9.22 -11.35 13.08
C ALA A 27 8.24 -11.33 14.25
N THR A 28 8.50 -10.44 15.21
CA THR A 28 7.58 -10.20 16.32
C THR A 28 6.31 -9.48 15.84
N PRO A 29 5.18 -9.59 16.57
CA PRO A 29 3.97 -8.85 16.23
C PRO A 29 4.17 -7.33 16.12
N GLY A 30 5.08 -6.78 16.93
CA GLY A 30 5.43 -5.36 16.89
C GLY A 30 6.17 -4.95 15.62
N GLU A 31 7.07 -5.80 15.12
CA GLU A 31 7.79 -5.56 13.85
C GLU A 31 6.86 -5.67 12.65
N VAL A 32 5.94 -6.65 12.64
CA VAL A 32 4.90 -6.78 11.60
C VAL A 32 4.01 -5.53 11.57
N ALA A 33 3.54 -5.08 12.74
CA ALA A 33 2.75 -3.85 12.85
C ALA A 33 3.55 -2.61 12.39
N GLY A 34 4.82 -2.54 12.75
CA GLY A 34 5.73 -1.48 12.33
C GLY A 34 5.91 -1.43 10.80
N TYR A 35 6.10 -2.59 10.16
CA TYR A 35 6.20 -2.68 8.71
C TYR A 35 4.91 -2.22 8.00
N LYS A 36 3.75 -2.71 8.44
CA LYS A 36 2.44 -2.29 7.89
C LYS A 36 2.25 -0.77 8.01
N LYS A 37 2.59 -0.20 9.16
CA LYS A 37 2.54 1.26 9.40
C LYS A 37 3.51 2.02 8.49
N PHE A 38 4.74 1.54 8.34
CA PHE A 38 5.74 2.16 7.46
C PHE A 38 5.26 2.24 6.02
N VAL A 39 4.74 1.13 5.47
CA VAL A 39 4.21 1.07 4.10
C VAL A 39 3.06 2.07 3.91
N MET A 40 2.13 2.15 4.86
CA MET A 40 1.04 3.13 4.83
C MET A 40 1.54 4.58 4.83
N GLN A 41 2.50 4.90 5.70
CA GLN A 41 3.08 6.25 5.77
C GLN A 41 3.80 6.68 4.49
N VAL A 42 4.40 5.73 3.76
CA VAL A 42 4.99 5.99 2.45
C VAL A 42 3.91 6.27 1.42
N ALA A 43 2.85 5.46 1.38
CA ALA A 43 1.74 5.65 0.44
C ALA A 43 1.04 7.01 0.63
N GLU A 44 0.77 7.40 1.87
CA GLU A 44 0.22 8.72 2.21
C GLU A 44 1.14 9.84 1.72
N ARG A 45 2.43 9.78 2.03
CA ARG A 45 3.39 10.81 1.60
C ARG A 45 3.52 10.93 0.09
N VAL A 46 3.47 9.82 -0.64
CA VAL A 46 3.52 9.84 -2.11
C VAL A 46 2.27 10.50 -2.68
N ALA A 47 1.08 10.16 -2.17
CA ALA A 47 -0.17 10.79 -2.57
C ALA A 47 -0.19 12.30 -2.23
N GLU A 48 0.38 12.69 -1.09
CA GLU A 48 0.55 14.11 -0.73
C GLU A 48 1.61 14.84 -1.57
N ALA A 49 2.64 14.15 -2.05
CA ALA A 49 3.66 14.73 -2.93
C ALA A 49 3.13 14.95 -4.35
N HIS A 50 2.14 14.17 -4.79
CA HIS A 50 1.41 14.37 -6.03
C HIS A 50 0.48 15.60 -6.02
N LYS A 51 0.46 16.38 -4.93
CA LYS A 51 -0.16 17.71 -4.85
C LYS A 51 0.63 18.74 -5.66
N GLU A 52 0.67 18.59 -6.98
CA GLU A 52 1.11 19.67 -7.86
C GLU A 52 0.04 20.78 -7.80
N HIS A 53 0.45 22.00 -7.45
CA HIS A 53 -0.40 23.21 -7.37
C HIS A 53 -1.43 23.29 -6.22
N GLY A 54 -1.25 22.55 -5.13
CA GLY A 54 -2.10 22.70 -3.93
C GLY A 54 -3.46 22.03 -4.03
N ALA A 55 -3.64 21.12 -4.99
CA ALA A 55 -4.80 20.24 -5.05
C ALA A 55 -4.77 19.21 -3.90
N ASP A 56 -5.95 18.82 -3.42
CA ASP A 56 -6.11 17.73 -2.45
C ASP A 56 -5.78 16.37 -3.10
N VAL A 57 -5.54 15.32 -2.30
CA VAL A 57 -5.29 13.96 -2.81
C VAL A 57 -6.45 13.55 -3.73
N SER A 58 -6.18 13.05 -4.93
CA SER A 58 -7.23 12.68 -5.88
C SER A 58 -8.03 11.45 -5.39
N ASP A 59 -9.27 11.30 -5.87
CA ASP A 59 -10.10 10.14 -5.52
C ASP A 59 -9.45 8.80 -5.91
N ALA A 60 -8.69 8.79 -7.01
CA ALA A 60 -7.95 7.62 -7.47
C ALA A 60 -6.82 7.23 -6.49
N GLU A 61 -6.15 8.20 -5.90
CA GLU A 61 -5.12 7.98 -4.89
C GLU A 61 -5.71 7.55 -3.56
N ARG A 62 -6.82 8.16 -3.13
CA ARG A 62 -7.57 7.71 -1.94
C ARG A 62 -7.99 6.24 -2.09
N ALA A 63 -8.58 5.89 -3.23
CA ALA A 63 -8.98 4.51 -3.52
C ALA A 63 -7.80 3.53 -3.57
N ALA A 64 -6.60 3.98 -3.98
CA ALA A 64 -5.40 3.16 -3.95
C ALA A 64 -4.90 2.92 -2.51
N ILE A 65 -4.94 3.95 -1.66
CA ILE A 65 -4.60 3.87 -0.25
C ILE A 65 -5.58 2.94 0.50
N GLU A 66 -6.88 3.02 0.21
CA GLU A 66 -7.88 2.12 0.80
C GLU A 66 -7.62 0.66 0.42
N LYS A 67 -7.33 0.39 -0.85
CA LYS A 67 -6.97 -0.97 -1.32
C LYS A 67 -5.71 -1.50 -0.62
N LEU A 68 -4.71 -0.65 -0.43
CA LEU A 68 -3.50 -1.00 0.30
C LEU A 68 -3.80 -1.32 1.76
N SER A 69 -4.59 -0.49 2.44
CA SER A 69 -5.00 -0.71 3.82
C SER A 69 -5.73 -2.05 3.98
N ALA A 70 -6.69 -2.34 3.09
CA ALA A 70 -7.41 -3.61 3.10
C ALA A 70 -6.49 -4.82 2.86
N ALA A 71 -5.49 -4.69 1.98
CA ALA A 71 -4.53 -5.75 1.69
C ALA A 71 -3.57 -6.05 2.85
N LEU A 72 -3.19 -5.05 3.65
CA LEU A 72 -2.27 -5.21 4.78
C LEU A 72 -2.98 -5.65 6.07
N ASN A 73 -4.27 -5.37 6.18
CA ASN A 73 -5.11 -5.65 7.33
C ASN A 73 -6.37 -6.45 6.93
N PRO A 74 -6.23 -7.64 6.32
CA PRO A 74 -7.38 -8.47 6.01
C PRO A 74 -8.11 -8.81 7.30
N THR A 75 -9.40 -8.51 7.37
CA THR A 75 -10.22 -8.99 8.49
C THR A 75 -10.26 -10.52 8.38
N PRO A 76 -9.87 -11.27 9.43
CA PRO A 76 -9.98 -12.72 9.39
C PRO A 76 -11.45 -13.11 9.24
N ALA A 77 -11.72 -14.02 8.30
CA ALA A 77 -13.04 -14.60 8.06
C ALA A 77 -13.50 -15.48 9.23
#